data_AF-A0A962P8R8-F1
#
_entry.id   AF-A0A962P8R8-F1
#
_cell.length_a   1.000
_cell.length_b   1.000
_cell.length_c   1.000
_cell.angle_alpha   90.00
_cell.angle_beta   90.00
_cell.angle_gamma   90.00
#
_symmetry.space_group_name_H-M   'P 1'
#
loop_
_entity.id
_entity.type
_entity.pdbx_description
1 polymer ?
#
loop_
_entity_poly.entity_id
_entity_poly.type
_entity_poly.pdbx_seq_one_letter_code
_entity_poly.pdbx_strand_id
1 'polypeptide(L)'
;MKKLENWANLAASIGVILGILFLGLEIRQNTEMMHSQARDAITDKQMMFSEWVTTEPEMAVAIVAAADGLQNMSPEHRIMYVYFLAGVWREWENSFYQYQRGLFDLEEFEPRMLRWRSQMETDAARVQWKLTRQWYAPGFRAVVDSYVAEIEAEQRRRETGEGIR
;
A
#
# COMPACT_ATOMS: atom_id res chain seq x y z
N MET A 1 -26.22 -58.24 8.77
CA MET A 1 -24.84 -57.80 8.47
C MET A 1 -24.82 -56.81 7.31
N LYS A 2 -25.13 -57.20 6.06
CA LYS A 2 -25.15 -56.29 4.88
C LYS A 2 -25.94 -54.96 5.04
N LYS A 3 -27.10 -54.98 5.70
CA LYS A 3 -27.87 -53.73 5.94
C LYS A 3 -27.13 -52.75 6.86
N LEU A 4 -26.43 -53.25 7.88
CA LEU A 4 -25.67 -52.42 8.82
C LEU A 4 -24.43 -51.82 8.15
N GLU A 5 -23.74 -52.61 7.33
CA GLU A 5 -22.62 -52.14 6.50
C GLU A 5 -23.05 -51.02 5.53
N ASN A 6 -24.21 -51.17 4.88
CA ASN A 6 -24.74 -50.14 4.00
C ASN A 6 -25.06 -48.82 4.73
N TRP A 7 -25.64 -48.90 5.93
CA TRP A 7 -25.91 -47.72 6.76
C TRP A 7 -24.63 -47.06 7.26
N ALA A 8 -23.62 -47.85 7.65
CA ALA A 8 -22.32 -47.35 8.06
C ALA A 8 -21.60 -46.63 6.90
N ASN A 9 -21.62 -47.21 5.70
CA ASN A 9 -21.04 -46.60 4.49
C ASN A 9 -21.77 -45.31 4.09
N LEU A 10 -23.10 -45.28 4.21
CA LEU A 10 -23.88 -44.08 3.96
C LEU A 10 -23.54 -42.97 4.97
N ALA A 11 -23.48 -43.30 6.25
CA ALA A 11 -23.11 -42.36 7.31
C ALA A 11 -21.68 -41.83 7.13
N ALA A 12 -20.72 -42.69 6.77
CA ALA A 12 -19.35 -42.28 6.47
C ALA A 12 -19.29 -41.34 5.27
N SER A 13 -20.01 -41.65 4.19
CA SER A 13 -20.06 -40.80 2.98
C SER A 13 -20.68 -39.43 3.29
N ILE A 14 -21.77 -39.39 4.07
CA ILE A 14 -22.38 -38.14 4.54
C ILE A 14 -21.40 -37.36 5.43
N GLY A 15 -20.71 -38.04 6.34
CA GLY A 15 -19.69 -37.41 7.21
C GLY A 15 -18.57 -36.76 6.41
N VAL A 16 -18.07 -37.41 5.35
CA VAL A 16 -17.06 -36.83 4.46
C VAL A 16 -17.61 -35.60 3.73
N ILE A 17 -18.83 -35.67 3.18
CA ILE A 17 -19.45 -34.53 2.49
C ILE A 17 -19.62 -33.34 3.44
N LEU A 18 -20.17 -33.58 4.65
CA LEU A 18 -20.33 -32.55 5.66
C LEU A 18 -18.98 -31.97 6.10
N GLY A 19 -17.95 -32.81 6.23
CA GLY A 19 -16.58 -32.36 6.55
C GLY A 19 -16.00 -31.44 5.48
N ILE A 20 -16.17 -31.77 4.20
CA ILE A 20 -15.72 -30.92 3.08
C ILE A 20 -16.49 -29.59 3.06
N LEU A 21 -17.81 -29.62 3.26
CA LEU A 21 -18.63 -28.42 3.33
C LEU A 21 -18.22 -27.51 4.49
N PHE A 22 -17.99 -28.09 5.66
CA PHE A 22 -17.53 -27.37 6.84
C PHE A 22 -16.16 -26.72 6.61
N LEU A 23 -15.19 -27.47 6.06
CA LEU A 23 -13.88 -26.95 5.70
C LEU A 23 -13.97 -25.79 4.69
N GLY A 24 -14.84 -25.92 3.68
CA GLY A 24 -15.08 -24.86 2.70
C GLY A 24 -15.62 -23.57 3.35
N LEU A 25 -16.51 -23.71 4.34
CA LEU A 25 -17.01 -22.56 5.12
C LEU A 25 -15.92 -21.95 6.01
N GLU A 26 -15.11 -22.76 6.69
CA GLU A 26 -14.00 -22.28 7.53
C GLU A 26 -12.95 -21.52 6.71
N ILE A 27 -12.59 -22.02 5.52
CA ILE A 27 -11.63 -21.35 4.63
C ILE A 27 -12.17 -19.98 4.20
N ARG A 28 -13.47 -19.87 3.89
CA ARG A 28 -14.09 -18.59 3.53
C ARG A 28 -14.08 -17.60 4.69
N GLN A 29 -14.49 -18.04 5.88
CA GLN A 29 -14.47 -17.20 7.09
C GLN A 29 -13.06 -16.74 7.44
N ASN A 30 -12.07 -17.63 7.34
CA ASN A 30 -10.67 -17.30 7.57
C ASN A 30 -10.18 -16.26 6.55
N THR A 31 -10.54 -16.43 5.28
CA THR A 31 -10.20 -15.46 4.23
C THR A 31 -10.78 -14.08 4.57
N GLU A 32 -12.08 -13.99 4.85
CA GLU A 32 -12.73 -12.73 5.24
C GLU A 32 -12.07 -12.08 6.47
N MET A 33 -11.70 -12.88 7.47
CA MET A 33 -10.98 -12.40 8.65
C MET A 33 -9.59 -11.85 8.31
N MET A 34 -8.83 -12.52 7.45
CA MET A 34 -7.52 -12.03 6.99
C MET A 34 -7.65 -10.69 6.24
N HIS A 35 -8.66 -10.54 5.39
CA HIS A 35 -8.94 -9.25 4.73
C HIS A 35 -9.21 -8.16 5.77
N SER A 36 -10.08 -8.41 6.76
CA SER A 36 -10.38 -7.43 7.81
C SER A 36 -9.13 -7.03 8.60
N GLN A 37 -8.36 -8.00 9.09
CA GLN A 37 -7.16 -7.73 9.90
C GLN A 37 -6.11 -6.93 9.13
N ALA A 38 -5.94 -7.21 7.84
CA ALA A 38 -5.02 -6.48 7.00
C ALA A 38 -5.47 -5.04 6.74
N ARG A 39 -6.77 -4.82 6.51
CA ARG A 39 -7.37 -3.48 6.40
C ARG A 39 -7.15 -2.68 7.67
N ASP A 40 -7.42 -3.27 8.83
CA ASP A 40 -7.25 -2.63 10.12
C ASP A 40 -5.76 -2.28 10.34
N ALA A 41 -4.86 -3.23 10.13
CA ALA A 41 -3.42 -3.02 10.32
C ALA A 41 -2.81 -1.98 9.36
N ILE A 42 -3.36 -1.79 8.16
CA ILE A 42 -2.94 -0.71 7.26
C ILE A 42 -3.54 0.62 7.71
N THR A 43 -4.81 0.63 8.09
CA THR A 43 -5.50 1.82 8.59
C THR A 43 -4.80 2.37 9.83
N ASP A 44 -4.42 1.51 10.77
CA ASP A 44 -3.68 1.89 11.98
C ASP A 44 -2.34 2.58 11.65
N LYS A 45 -1.58 2.04 10.68
CA LYS A 45 -0.33 2.68 10.22
C LYS A 45 -0.58 4.06 9.61
N GLN A 46 -1.66 4.21 8.85
CA GLN A 46 -2.03 5.48 8.24
C GLN A 46 -2.51 6.50 9.28
N MET A 47 -3.24 6.05 10.30
CA MET A 47 -3.62 6.87 11.44
C MET A 47 -2.39 7.32 12.23
N MET A 48 -1.43 6.44 12.48
CA MET A 48 -0.17 6.77 13.16
C MET A 48 0.61 7.86 12.40
N PHE A 49 0.71 7.78 11.07
CA PHE A 49 1.33 8.85 10.29
C PHE A 49 0.57 10.17 10.38
N SER A 50 -0.77 10.11 10.40
CA SER A 50 -1.60 11.31 10.54
C SER A 50 -1.45 11.93 11.93
N GLU A 51 -1.38 11.10 12.96
CA GLU A 51 -1.13 11.51 14.35
C GLU A 51 0.22 12.20 14.49
N TRP A 52 1.31 11.64 13.95
CA TRP A 52 2.61 12.30 13.99
C TRP A 52 2.59 13.72 13.39
N VAL A 53 1.83 13.94 12.32
CA VAL A 53 1.71 15.27 11.71
C VAL A 53 0.89 16.23 12.58
N THR A 54 -0.09 15.73 13.33
CA THR A 54 -0.97 16.57 14.15
C THR A 54 -0.46 16.79 15.57
N THR A 55 0.39 15.91 16.10
CA THR A 55 0.90 15.99 17.48
C THR A 55 2.34 16.48 17.58
N GLU A 56 3.14 16.39 16.52
CA GLU A 56 4.55 16.81 16.50
C GLU A 56 4.73 18.08 15.65
N PRO A 57 4.78 19.29 16.25
CA PRO A 57 4.86 20.54 15.51
C PRO A 57 6.08 20.63 14.57
N GLU A 58 7.22 20.09 14.98
CA GLU A 58 8.44 20.06 14.16
C GLU A 58 8.27 19.20 12.90
N MET A 59 7.48 18.12 12.98
CA MET A 59 7.19 17.27 11.83
C MET A 59 6.29 18.00 10.81
N ALA A 60 5.29 18.74 11.30
CA ALA A 60 4.47 19.60 10.45
C ALA A 60 5.30 20.67 9.74
N VAL A 61 6.22 21.33 10.46
CA VAL A 61 7.15 22.31 9.88
C VAL A 61 8.05 21.65 8.83
N ALA A 62 8.59 20.47 9.09
CA ALA A 62 9.42 19.74 8.13
C ALA A 62 8.65 19.36 6.85
N ILE A 63 7.38 18.95 6.95
CA ILE A 63 6.53 18.65 5.78
C ILE A 63 6.29 19.89 4.94
N VAL A 64 5.97 21.01 5.57
CA VAL A 64 5.77 22.28 4.86
C VAL A 64 7.06 22.73 4.19
N ALA A 65 8.20 22.68 4.90
CA ALA A 65 9.50 23.05 4.35
C ALA A 65 9.94 22.16 3.18
N ALA A 66 9.53 20.88 3.16
CA ALA A 66 9.80 19.99 2.04
C ALA A 66 9.10 20.43 0.73
N ALA A 67 8.02 21.21 0.81
CA ALA A 67 7.39 21.80 -0.38
C ALA A 67 8.33 22.79 -1.10
N ASP A 68 9.21 23.46 -0.36
CA ASP A 68 10.23 24.38 -0.90
C ASP A 68 11.51 23.66 -1.36
N GLY A 69 11.57 22.32 -1.21
CA GLY A 69 12.66 21.45 -1.65
C GLY A 69 13.62 21.04 -0.53
N LEU A 70 14.09 19.78 -0.59
CA LEU A 70 14.94 19.17 0.46
C LEU A 70 16.22 19.98 0.75
N GLN A 71 16.78 20.61 -0.28
CA GLN A 71 18.01 21.41 -0.19
C GLN A 71 17.85 22.64 0.71
N ASN A 72 16.65 23.18 0.82
CA ASN A 72 16.34 24.40 1.58
C ASN A 72 15.98 24.11 3.05
N MET A 73 15.83 22.84 3.41
CA MET A 73 15.55 22.42 4.78
C MET A 73 16.82 22.45 5.64
N SER A 74 16.66 22.79 6.92
CA SER A 74 17.72 22.58 7.91
C SER A 74 18.10 21.09 7.98
N PRO A 75 19.33 20.74 8.39
CA PRO A 75 19.77 19.35 8.50
C PRO A 75 18.81 18.48 9.34
N GLU A 76 18.29 19.03 10.43
CA GLU A 76 17.40 18.34 11.37
C GLU A 76 16.06 18.03 10.71
N HIS A 77 15.39 19.04 10.14
CA HIS A 77 14.13 18.84 9.43
C HIS A 77 14.28 17.91 8.22
N ARG A 78 15.42 17.99 7.52
CA ARG A 78 15.71 17.09 6.41
C ARG A 78 15.74 15.65 6.88
N ILE A 79 16.45 15.35 7.97
CA ILE A 79 16.51 14.00 8.56
C ILE A 79 15.11 13.53 8.97
N MET A 80 14.33 14.37 9.66
CA MET A 80 12.96 14.02 10.05
C MET A 80 12.10 13.64 8.84
N TYR A 81 12.10 14.48 7.80
CA TYR A 81 11.29 14.26 6.62
C TYR A 81 11.72 13.04 5.81
N VAL A 82 13.03 12.80 5.64
CA VAL A 82 13.49 11.63 4.87
C VAL A 82 13.17 10.30 5.57
N TYR A 83 13.23 10.25 6.91
CA TYR A 83 12.84 9.06 7.67
C TYR A 83 11.33 8.87 7.70
N PHE A 84 10.56 9.95 7.81
CA PHE A 84 9.11 9.90 7.64
C PHE A 84 8.73 9.32 6.28
N LEU A 85 9.28 9.86 5.19
CA LEU A 85 9.03 9.33 3.84
C LEU A 85 9.48 7.88 3.68
N ALA A 86 10.61 7.48 4.29
CA ALA A 86 11.04 6.08 4.27
C ALA A 86 9.99 5.13 4.88
N GLY A 87 9.34 5.56 5.97
CA GLY A 87 8.22 4.84 6.58
C GLY A 87 6.99 4.77 5.67
N VAL A 88 6.64 5.89 5.02
CA VAL A 88 5.56 5.97 4.03
C VAL A 88 5.81 5.00 2.88
N TRP A 89 7.01 4.98 2.29
CA TRP A 89 7.37 4.04 1.22
C TRP A 89 7.23 2.58 1.64
N ARG A 90 7.60 2.25 2.89
CA ARG A 90 7.48 0.89 3.42
C ARG A 90 6.02 0.47 3.58
N GLU A 91 5.17 1.38 4.04
CA GLU A 91 3.72 1.12 4.11
C GLU A 91 3.15 0.87 2.71
N TRP A 92 3.52 1.69 1.73
CA TRP A 92 3.03 1.55 0.36
C TRP A 92 3.48 0.26 -0.30
N GLU A 93 4.75 -0.12 -0.14
CA GLU A 93 5.27 -1.40 -0.63
C GLU A 93 4.50 -2.58 -0.01
N ASN A 94 4.23 -2.53 1.29
CA ASN A 94 3.45 -3.55 1.97
C ASN A 94 2.00 -3.61 1.43
N SER A 95 1.35 -2.46 1.27
CA SER A 95 0.00 -2.37 0.73
C SER A 95 -0.07 -2.87 -0.72
N PHE A 96 0.95 -2.56 -1.54
CA PHE A 96 1.10 -3.09 -2.90
C PHE A 96 1.26 -4.61 -2.90
N TYR A 97 2.11 -5.15 -2.02
CA TYR A 97 2.29 -6.59 -1.89
C TYR A 97 0.96 -7.29 -1.54
N GLN A 98 0.17 -6.73 -0.63
CA GLN A 98 -1.13 -7.29 -0.25
C GLN A 98 -2.15 -7.21 -1.39
N TYR A 99 -2.18 -6.12 -2.15
CA TYR A 99 -2.97 -6.02 -3.38
C TYR A 99 -2.59 -7.10 -4.39
N GLN A 100 -1.30 -7.32 -4.63
CA GLN A 100 -0.82 -8.37 -5.53
C GLN A 100 -1.18 -9.80 -5.06
N ARG A 101 -1.47 -9.98 -3.77
CA ARG A 101 -1.96 -11.25 -3.20
C ARG A 101 -3.49 -11.39 -3.28
N GLY A 102 -4.20 -10.42 -3.86
CA GLY A 102 -5.65 -10.43 -3.98
C GLY A 102 -6.38 -10.02 -2.71
N LEU A 103 -5.67 -9.40 -1.75
CA LEU A 103 -6.27 -8.94 -0.49
C LEU A 103 -7.09 -7.65 -0.66
N PHE A 104 -6.79 -6.90 -1.72
CA PHE A 104 -7.53 -5.74 -2.16
C PHE A 104 -7.93 -5.97 -3.61
N ASP A 105 -9.16 -5.61 -3.97
CA ASP A 105 -9.52 -5.48 -5.38
C ASP A 105 -8.98 -4.16 -5.95
N LEU A 106 -9.11 -3.99 -7.27
CA LEU A 106 -8.60 -2.79 -7.93
C LEU A 106 -9.39 -1.54 -7.51
N GLU A 107 -10.71 -1.64 -7.33
CA GLU A 107 -11.56 -0.51 -6.97
C GLU A 107 -11.17 0.08 -5.60
N GLU A 108 -10.86 -0.79 -4.64
CA GLU A 108 -10.37 -0.39 -3.33
C GLU A 108 -8.93 0.14 -3.37
N PHE A 109 -8.08 -0.45 -4.21
CA PHE A 109 -6.66 -0.15 -4.20
C PHE A 109 -6.29 1.08 -5.04
N GLU A 110 -7.03 1.36 -6.12
CA GLU A 110 -6.78 2.46 -7.04
C GLU A 110 -6.74 3.85 -6.35
N PRO A 111 -7.63 4.21 -5.41
CA PRO A 111 -7.52 5.46 -4.67
C PRO A 111 -6.19 5.63 -3.92
N ARG A 112 -5.60 4.53 -3.45
CA ARG A 112 -4.26 4.55 -2.80
C ARG A 112 -3.20 4.89 -3.84
N MET A 113 -3.24 4.25 -5.01
CA MET A 113 -2.33 4.53 -6.12
C MET A 113 -2.43 5.98 -6.61
N LEU A 114 -3.64 6.56 -6.66
CA LEU A 114 -3.84 7.98 -6.99
C LEU A 114 -3.19 8.91 -5.96
N ARG A 115 -3.32 8.60 -4.66
CA ARG A 115 -2.61 9.33 -3.60
C ARG A 115 -1.10 9.22 -3.76
N TRP A 116 -0.59 8.04 -4.16
CA TRP A 116 0.85 7.84 -4.39
C TRP A 116 1.38 8.71 -5.52
N ARG A 117 0.64 8.76 -6.62
CA ARG A 117 0.94 9.63 -7.77
C ARG A 117 0.91 11.10 -7.36
N SER A 118 -0.11 11.55 -6.62
CA SER A 118 -0.18 12.93 -6.12
C SER A 118 1.01 13.30 -5.23
N GLN A 119 1.47 12.39 -4.36
CA GLN A 119 2.65 12.65 -3.53
C GLN A 119 3.92 12.86 -4.37
N MET A 120 4.03 12.22 -5.54
CA MET A 120 5.15 12.39 -6.47
C MET A 120 5.16 13.76 -7.16
N GLU A 121 4.13 14.59 -6.98
CA GLU A 121 4.12 15.96 -7.51
C GLU A 121 5.13 16.86 -6.77
N THR A 122 5.47 16.55 -5.51
CA THR A 122 6.51 17.28 -4.78
C THR A 122 7.90 16.85 -5.22
N ASP A 123 8.79 17.83 -5.41
CA ASP A 123 10.17 17.53 -5.81
C ASP A 123 10.92 16.75 -4.73
N ALA A 124 10.69 17.09 -3.46
CA ALA A 124 11.27 16.39 -2.33
C ALA A 124 10.95 14.89 -2.32
N ALA A 125 9.72 14.50 -2.63
CA ALA A 125 9.34 13.09 -2.71
C ALA A 125 10.06 12.38 -3.88
N ARG A 126 10.14 13.00 -5.06
CA ARG A 126 10.85 12.42 -6.22
C ARG A 126 12.35 12.29 -5.97
N VAL A 127 12.99 13.30 -5.40
CA VAL A 127 14.42 13.27 -5.06
C VAL A 127 14.69 12.15 -4.06
N GLN A 128 13.90 12.07 -2.99
CA GLN A 128 14.07 11.03 -1.98
C GLN A 128 13.81 9.63 -2.55
N TRP A 129 12.79 9.48 -3.40
CA TRP A 129 12.53 8.22 -4.11
C TRP A 129 13.74 7.79 -4.95
N LYS A 130 14.31 8.69 -5.78
CA LYS A 130 15.49 8.37 -6.61
C LYS A 130 16.68 7.89 -5.78
N LEU A 131 16.88 8.46 -4.59
CA LEU A 131 17.97 8.09 -3.67
C LEU A 131 17.78 6.71 -3.03
N THR A 132 16.53 6.33 -2.76
CA THR A 132 16.21 5.16 -1.93
C THR A 132 15.56 4.01 -2.68
N ARG A 133 15.11 4.22 -3.93
CA ARG A 133 14.31 3.25 -4.72
C ARG A 133 14.93 1.87 -4.77
N GLN A 134 16.26 1.74 -4.76
CA GLN A 134 16.92 0.42 -4.82
C GLN A 134 16.63 -0.48 -3.62
N TRP A 135 16.16 0.06 -2.49
CA TRP A 135 15.83 -0.69 -1.28
C TRP A 135 14.44 -1.34 -1.30
N TYR A 136 13.66 -1.12 -2.36
CA TYR A 136 12.30 -1.62 -2.49
C TYR A 136 12.18 -2.68 -3.60
N ALA A 137 11.10 -3.46 -3.55
CA ALA A 137 10.80 -4.56 -4.44
C ALA A 137 10.64 -4.11 -5.90
N PRO A 138 11.14 -4.87 -6.89
CA PRO A 138 11.10 -4.48 -8.30
C PRO A 138 9.73 -4.08 -8.83
N GLY A 139 8.67 -4.80 -8.47
CA GLY A 139 7.30 -4.50 -8.91
C GLY A 139 6.78 -3.17 -8.38
N PHE A 140 6.97 -2.92 -7.08
CA PHE A 140 6.62 -1.64 -6.47
C PHE A 140 7.42 -0.49 -7.08
N ARG A 141 8.72 -0.70 -7.30
CA ARG A 141 9.57 0.30 -7.96
C ARG A 141 9.04 0.69 -9.32
N ALA A 142 8.69 -0.29 -10.16
CA ALA A 142 8.17 -0.04 -11.50
C ALA A 142 6.92 0.85 -11.49
N VAL A 143 6.01 0.65 -10.52
CA VAL A 143 4.82 1.49 -10.36
C VAL A 143 5.20 2.91 -10.00
N VAL A 144 6.01 3.13 -8.96
CA VAL A 144 6.37 4.49 -8.53
C VAL A 144 7.23 5.20 -9.58
N ASP A 145 8.16 4.47 -10.23
CA ASP A 145 8.96 5.00 -11.34
C ASP A 145 8.11 5.46 -12.52
N SER A 146 6.98 4.81 -12.77
CA SER A 146 6.03 5.22 -13.83
C SER A 146 5.41 6.59 -13.52
N TYR A 147 5.04 6.84 -12.26
CA TYR A 147 4.53 8.14 -11.83
C TYR A 147 5.58 9.24 -11.93
N VAL A 148 6.81 8.95 -11.52
CA VAL A 148 7.93 9.89 -11.64
C VAL A 148 8.16 10.26 -13.11
N ALA A 149 8.20 9.27 -14.00
CA ALA A 149 8.41 9.50 -15.43
C ALA A 149 7.27 10.32 -16.07
N GLU A 150 6.02 10.02 -15.71
CA GLU A 150 4.83 10.76 -16.14
C GLU A 150 4.91 12.24 -15.73
N ILE A 151 5.14 12.51 -14.44
CA ILE A 151 5.16 13.87 -13.88
C ILE A 151 6.31 14.68 -14.46
N GLU A 152 7.50 14.10 -14.60
CA GLU A 152 8.63 14.79 -15.24
C GLU A 152 8.36 15.08 -16.72
N ALA A 153 7.65 14.20 -17.43
CA ALA A 153 7.25 14.47 -18.81
C ALA A 153 6.21 15.59 -18.89
N GLU A 154 5.24 15.63 -17.96
CA GLU A 154 4.28 16.73 -17.84
C GLU A 154 4.96 18.08 -17.56
N GLN A 155 5.90 18.11 -16.63
CA GLN A 155 6.68 19.31 -16.30
C GLN A 155 7.48 19.80 -17.50
N ARG A 156 8.20 18.91 -18.20
CA ARG A 156 8.92 19.25 -19.43
C ARG A 156 7.99 19.84 -20.50
N ARG A 157 6.81 19.25 -20.74
CA ARG A 157 5.83 19.77 -21.71
C ARG A 157 5.33 21.17 -21.35
N ARG A 158 5.15 21.45 -20.06
CA ARG A 158 4.76 22.79 -19.57
C ARG A 158 5.86 23.81 -19.81
N GLU A 159 7.12 23.43 -19.59
CA GLU A 159 8.30 24.28 -19.81
C GLU A 159 8.56 24.56 -21.30
N THR A 160 8.33 23.57 -22.18
CA THR A 160 8.52 23.73 -23.63
C THR A 160 7.34 24.41 -24.34
N GLY A 161 6.22 24.66 -23.64
CA GLY A 161 5.02 25.28 -24.21
C GLY A 161 4.20 24.38 -25.13
N GLU A 162 4.47 23.06 -25.14
CA GLU A 162 3.82 22.09 -26.04
C GLU A 162 2.40 21.66 -25.59
N GLY A 163 1.83 22.30 -24.57
CA GLY A 163 0.54 21.94 -23.97
C GLY A 163 -0.59 22.97 -24.10
N ILE A 164 -0.38 24.10 -24.78
CA ILE A 164 -1.41 25.13 -25.01
C ILE A 164 -1.64 25.27 -26.51
N ARG A 165 -2.43 24.37 -27.08
CA ARG A 165 -3.15 24.56 -28.35
C ARG A 165 -4.51 23.90 -28.26
#